data_AF-A0A3R7S572-F1
#
_entry.id   AF-A0A3R7S572-F1
#
_cell.length_a   1.000
_cell.length_b   1.000
_cell.length_c   1.000
_cell.angle_alpha   90.00
_cell.angle_beta   90.00
_cell.angle_gamma   90.00
#
_symmetry.space_group_name_H-M   'P 1'
#
loop_
_entity.id
_entity.type
_entity.pdbx_description
1 polymer ?
#
loop_
_entity_poly.entity_id
_entity_poly.type
_entity_poly.pdbx_seq_one_letter_code
_entity_poly.pdbx_strand_id
1 'polypeptide(L)'
;MPPTDAPIPNTLFIEVSGAGIPEIDGLFVPSTAPSAASESGTVSSLGYWNGKMAWDRADGKGERSPSLSYSNSYRSWRIARLDGHLAYDITCEDDLPPTDRAWHVYKKGVAPAPTITIHHCDPRQPCPEPNVVFVLGGPGAGKGTMCELAEAQLGWTHLSTGDILRAELEHGGPLAETIDGFITPGNLVPDDIVVTLLKKAMDTITRTTGRNNFLLDGFPRSLGNLDAWYEVFGRHAELPRMLYFECPYPVLEERIMGRAKYSGRSDDNLKSLKQRFDTFKAVTLPTVSLFKEKGRCEEIDTSPDRETVYAEVVEHLAEHTEPTLADRPLGERAEELLGLRKRTR
;
A
#
# COMPACT_ATOMS: atom_id res chain seq x y z
N MET A 1 -17.74 -19.81 -22.88
CA MET A 1 -17.70 -20.88 -21.86
C MET A 1 -18.34 -20.32 -20.60
N PRO A 2 -19.20 -21.06 -19.87
CA PRO A 2 -19.66 -20.58 -18.58
C PRO A 2 -18.44 -20.44 -17.66
N PRO A 3 -18.40 -19.44 -16.76
CA PRO A 3 -17.37 -19.39 -15.74
C PRO A 3 -17.46 -20.70 -14.93
N THR A 4 -16.34 -21.40 -14.81
CA THR A 4 -16.23 -22.55 -13.92
C THR A 4 -16.53 -22.07 -12.50
N ASP A 5 -17.62 -22.56 -11.89
CA ASP A 5 -18.02 -22.37 -10.48
C ASP A 5 -17.02 -22.99 -9.48
N ALA A 6 -15.75 -23.08 -9.84
CA ALA A 6 -14.70 -23.54 -8.93
C ALA A 6 -14.37 -22.39 -7.95
N PRO A 7 -14.41 -22.62 -6.64
CA PRO A 7 -14.04 -21.60 -5.66
C PRO A 7 -12.59 -21.18 -5.87
N ILE A 8 -12.32 -19.87 -5.75
CA ILE A 8 -10.98 -19.29 -5.88
C ILE A 8 -10.05 -19.99 -4.89
N PRO A 9 -8.89 -20.54 -5.27
CA PRO A 9 -8.00 -21.19 -4.30
C PRO A 9 -7.67 -20.26 -3.13
N ASN A 10 -7.73 -20.77 -1.89
CA ASN A 10 -7.31 -19.99 -0.73
C ASN A 10 -5.77 -19.83 -0.78
N THR A 11 -5.32 -18.61 -1.00
CA THR A 11 -3.89 -18.24 -1.03
C THR A 11 -3.51 -17.29 0.10
N LEU A 12 -4.43 -17.00 1.02
CA LEU A 12 -4.22 -16.02 2.09
C LEU A 12 -3.56 -16.67 3.29
N PHE A 13 -2.74 -15.90 3.99
CA PHE A 13 -2.11 -16.30 5.25
C PHE A 13 -2.68 -15.42 6.37
N ILE A 14 -2.81 -15.98 7.56
CA ILE A 14 -3.33 -15.25 8.71
C ILE A 14 -2.30 -15.24 9.83
N GLU A 15 -1.97 -14.07 10.33
CA GLU A 15 -1.20 -13.91 11.55
C GLU A 15 -2.15 -13.55 12.69
N VAL A 16 -2.13 -14.35 13.76
CA VAL A 16 -2.85 -14.09 15.00
C VAL A 16 -1.84 -13.66 16.04
N SER A 17 -2.08 -12.56 16.73
CA SER A 17 -1.17 -12.04 17.75
C SER A 17 -1.93 -11.41 18.91
N GLY A 18 -1.30 -11.34 20.08
CA GLY A 18 -1.89 -10.69 21.25
C GLY A 18 -2.85 -11.57 22.04
N ALA A 19 -3.03 -12.84 21.69
CA ALA A 19 -3.74 -13.78 22.56
C ALA A 19 -2.96 -14.09 23.84
N GLY A 20 -1.62 -14.01 23.80
CA GLY A 20 -0.76 -14.41 24.92
C GLY A 20 -0.70 -15.92 25.14
N ILE A 21 -1.19 -16.70 24.17
CA ILE A 21 -1.25 -18.16 24.20
C ILE A 21 -0.39 -18.68 23.03
N PRO A 22 0.74 -19.37 23.27
CA PRO A 22 1.64 -19.85 22.20
C PRO A 22 0.98 -20.78 21.18
N GLU A 23 -0.06 -21.51 21.58
CA GLU A 23 -0.86 -22.39 20.72
C GLU A 23 -1.80 -21.62 19.77
N ILE A 24 -2.05 -20.34 20.06
CA ILE A 24 -2.91 -19.45 19.28
C ILE A 24 -2.08 -18.47 18.47
N ASP A 25 -1.14 -17.78 19.13
CA ASP A 25 -0.32 -16.76 18.50
C ASP A 25 0.60 -17.35 17.43
N GLY A 26 0.71 -16.67 16.29
CA GLY A 26 1.57 -17.02 15.17
C GLY A 26 0.82 -17.17 13.85
N LEU A 27 1.47 -17.87 12.91
CA LEU A 27 1.04 -17.95 11.52
C LEU A 27 0.08 -19.11 11.26
N PHE A 28 -0.92 -18.84 10.45
CA PHE A 28 -1.87 -19.76 9.89
C PHE A 28 -1.76 -19.74 8.36
N VAL A 29 -1.69 -20.92 7.75
CA VAL A 29 -1.55 -21.15 6.31
C VAL A 29 -2.85 -21.71 5.74
N PRO A 30 -3.14 -21.55 4.43
CA PRO A 30 -4.30 -22.18 3.81
C PRO A 30 -4.43 -23.65 4.18
N SER A 31 -5.62 -24.06 4.61
CA SER A 31 -5.83 -25.42 5.10
C SER A 31 -5.70 -26.44 3.98
N THR A 32 -4.98 -27.53 4.24
CA THR A 32 -4.85 -28.67 3.34
C THR A 32 -5.67 -29.89 3.81
N ALA A 33 -6.59 -29.66 4.76
CA ALA A 33 -7.42 -30.70 5.34
C ALA A 33 -8.19 -31.50 4.26
N PRO A 34 -8.27 -32.83 4.37
CA PRO A 34 -9.10 -33.63 3.49
C PRO A 34 -10.58 -33.28 3.68
N SER A 35 -11.39 -33.53 2.65
CA SER A 35 -12.84 -33.31 2.71
C SER A 35 -13.47 -34.07 3.87
N ALA A 36 -14.24 -33.35 4.68
CA ALA A 36 -14.98 -33.86 5.82
C ALA A 36 -16.35 -33.19 5.90
N ALA A 37 -17.35 -33.90 6.41
CA ALA A 37 -18.65 -33.32 6.69
C ALA A 37 -18.60 -32.56 8.02
N SER A 38 -19.04 -31.30 8.02
CA SER A 38 -19.15 -30.51 9.24
C SER A 38 -20.39 -30.89 10.07
N GLU A 39 -20.51 -30.33 11.28
CA GLU A 39 -21.70 -30.50 12.14
C GLU A 39 -23.01 -30.08 11.45
N SER A 40 -22.92 -29.24 10.41
CA SER A 40 -24.07 -28.80 9.60
C SER A 40 -24.36 -29.69 8.38
N GLY A 41 -23.58 -30.75 8.15
CA GLY A 41 -23.69 -31.64 6.99
C GLY A 41 -23.05 -31.10 5.71
N THR A 42 -22.39 -29.93 5.74
CA THR A 42 -21.67 -29.36 4.59
C THR A 42 -20.32 -30.07 4.42
N VAL A 43 -20.00 -30.51 3.21
CA VAL A 43 -18.71 -31.16 2.89
C VAL A 43 -17.67 -30.09 2.58
N SER A 44 -16.51 -30.15 3.24
CA SER A 44 -15.38 -29.24 2.98
C SER A 44 -14.64 -29.57 1.67
N SER A 45 -13.95 -28.56 1.12
CA SER A 45 -13.04 -28.69 -0.01
C SER A 45 -11.66 -28.12 0.36
N LEU A 46 -10.64 -28.38 -0.46
CA LEU A 46 -9.27 -27.93 -0.18
C LEU A 46 -9.22 -26.40 0.05
N GLY A 47 -8.68 -25.95 1.19
CA GLY A 47 -8.61 -24.54 1.57
C GLY A 47 -9.90 -23.92 2.10
N TYR A 48 -11.00 -24.69 2.17
CA TYR A 48 -12.33 -24.21 2.49
C TYR A 48 -13.03 -25.06 3.55
N TRP A 49 -13.75 -24.41 4.45
CA TRP A 49 -14.59 -25.04 5.45
C TRP A 49 -15.95 -24.35 5.47
N ASN A 50 -17.02 -25.14 5.31
CA ASN A 50 -18.39 -24.63 5.28
C ASN A 50 -18.64 -23.55 4.20
N GLY A 51 -17.93 -23.63 3.07
CA GLY A 51 -18.07 -22.65 1.97
C GLY A 51 -17.27 -21.36 2.16
N LYS A 52 -16.54 -21.18 3.27
CA LYS A 52 -15.61 -20.06 3.48
C LYS A 52 -14.16 -20.54 3.56
N MET A 53 -13.21 -19.64 3.32
CA MET A 53 -11.78 -19.96 3.44
C MET A 53 -11.43 -20.42 4.86
N ALA A 54 -10.49 -21.36 4.95
CA ALA A 54 -10.09 -21.96 6.22
C ALA A 54 -8.57 -22.15 6.28
N TRP A 55 -8.03 -22.09 7.50
CA TRP A 55 -6.59 -22.08 7.73
C TRP A 55 -6.17 -23.03 8.85
N ASP A 56 -4.95 -23.55 8.73
CA ASP A 56 -4.27 -24.38 9.72
C ASP A 56 -3.07 -23.67 10.31
N ARG A 57 -2.70 -24.04 11.53
CA ARG A 57 -1.44 -23.61 12.15
C ARG A 57 -0.23 -23.98 11.29
N ALA A 58 0.59 -22.99 10.94
CA ALA A 58 1.78 -23.20 10.12
C ALA A 58 2.83 -24.12 10.77
N ASP A 59 2.84 -24.20 12.11
CA ASP A 59 3.72 -25.07 12.89
C ASP A 59 3.11 -26.44 13.21
N GLY A 60 1.90 -26.72 12.71
CA GLY A 60 1.18 -27.98 12.94
C GLY A 60 0.69 -28.20 14.37
N LYS A 61 0.78 -27.20 15.26
CA LYS A 61 0.39 -27.34 16.68
C LYS A 61 -1.10 -27.17 16.95
N GLY A 62 -1.92 -26.99 15.92
CA GLY A 62 -3.37 -26.90 16.09
C GLY A 62 -3.97 -28.25 16.52
N GLU A 63 -4.76 -28.28 17.59
CA GLU A 63 -5.46 -29.51 18.03
C GLU A 63 -6.45 -30.03 16.98
N ARG A 64 -6.95 -29.13 16.12
CA ARG A 64 -7.90 -29.45 15.06
C ARG A 64 -7.54 -28.72 13.78
N SER A 65 -7.89 -29.36 12.67
CA SER A 65 -7.79 -28.83 11.33
C SER A 65 -9.19 -28.77 10.70
N PRO A 66 -9.61 -27.63 10.13
CA PRO A 66 -8.94 -26.33 10.16
C PRO A 66 -8.92 -25.69 11.56
N SER A 67 -7.82 -25.01 11.88
CA SER A 67 -7.65 -24.29 13.15
C SER A 67 -8.36 -22.93 13.16
N LEU A 68 -8.49 -22.25 12.03
CA LEU A 68 -9.30 -21.03 11.87
C LEU A 68 -10.36 -21.28 10.80
N SER A 69 -11.63 -21.17 11.16
CA SER A 69 -12.74 -21.50 10.25
C SER A 69 -14.07 -20.84 10.60
N TYR A 70 -15.01 -20.89 9.66
CA TYR A 70 -16.36 -20.38 9.83
C TYR A 70 -17.36 -21.46 10.25
N SER A 71 -18.31 -21.12 11.13
CA SER A 71 -19.39 -22.00 11.57
C SER A 71 -20.73 -21.52 11.05
N ASN A 72 -21.36 -22.28 10.15
CA ASN A 72 -22.69 -21.95 9.62
C ASN A 72 -23.78 -21.96 10.71
N SER A 73 -23.74 -22.92 11.64
CA SER A 73 -24.77 -23.06 12.68
C SER A 73 -24.78 -21.89 13.67
N TYR A 74 -23.60 -21.32 13.95
CA TYR A 74 -23.45 -20.19 14.88
C TYR A 74 -23.23 -18.85 14.17
N ARG A 75 -23.12 -18.87 12.85
CA ARG A 75 -22.87 -17.70 12.01
C ARG A 75 -21.66 -16.91 12.50
N SER A 76 -20.58 -17.64 12.82
CA SER A 76 -19.40 -17.07 13.49
C SER A 76 -18.08 -17.60 12.97
N TRP A 77 -17.09 -16.71 12.89
CA TRP A 77 -15.69 -17.07 12.74
C TRP A 77 -15.12 -17.55 14.07
N ARG A 78 -14.19 -18.51 14.00
CA ARG A 78 -13.66 -19.24 15.16
C ARG A 78 -12.16 -19.44 15.04
N ILE A 79 -11.45 -19.19 16.14
CA ILE A 79 -10.01 -19.42 16.23
C ILE A 79 -9.75 -20.51 17.25
N ALA A 80 -9.14 -21.58 16.77
CA ALA A 80 -8.64 -22.75 17.46
C ALA A 80 -9.64 -23.46 18.39
N ARG A 81 -9.33 -24.71 18.73
CA ARG A 81 -9.87 -25.33 19.94
C ARG A 81 -8.70 -25.71 20.83
N LEU A 82 -8.88 -25.51 22.12
CA LEU A 82 -7.96 -25.88 23.19
C LEU A 82 -8.68 -26.85 24.12
N ASP A 83 -8.11 -28.02 24.34
CA ASP A 83 -8.69 -29.14 25.07
C ASP A 83 -10.13 -29.47 24.62
N GLY A 84 -10.41 -29.38 23.32
CA GLY A 84 -11.75 -29.60 22.76
C GLY A 84 -12.77 -28.45 22.94
N HIS A 85 -12.41 -27.36 23.61
CA HIS A 85 -13.23 -26.15 23.78
C HIS A 85 -12.75 -25.00 22.87
N LEU A 86 -13.65 -24.14 22.43
CA LEU A 86 -13.32 -22.97 21.57
C LEU A 86 -12.50 -21.93 22.36
N ALA A 87 -11.52 -21.29 21.72
CA ALA A 87 -10.72 -20.25 22.35
C ALA A 87 -11.29 -18.85 22.09
N TYR A 88 -11.59 -18.51 20.83
CA TYR A 88 -12.14 -17.21 20.44
C TYR A 88 -13.19 -17.35 19.34
N ASP A 89 -14.15 -16.42 19.31
CA ASP A 89 -15.16 -16.35 18.26
C ASP A 89 -15.65 -14.93 17.97
N ILE A 90 -16.25 -14.74 16.80
CA ILE A 90 -16.98 -13.52 16.46
C ILE A 90 -18.13 -13.82 15.51
N THR A 91 -19.33 -13.35 15.85
CA THR A 91 -20.54 -13.57 15.06
C THR A 91 -20.66 -12.50 13.97
N CYS A 92 -20.49 -12.89 12.70
CA CYS A 92 -20.67 -12.04 11.51
C CYS A 92 -20.84 -12.91 10.25
N GLU A 93 -21.13 -12.28 9.11
CA GLU A 93 -21.27 -12.94 7.80
C GLU A 93 -20.11 -12.69 6.85
N ASP A 94 -19.07 -12.00 7.32
CA ASP A 94 -17.95 -11.56 6.49
C ASP A 94 -17.26 -12.75 5.80
N ASP A 95 -16.80 -12.57 4.56
CA ASP A 95 -16.15 -13.62 3.77
C ASP A 95 -14.74 -13.97 4.26
N LEU A 96 -14.14 -13.07 5.03
CA LEU A 96 -12.87 -13.27 5.71
C LEU A 96 -13.02 -12.96 7.21
N PRO A 97 -12.13 -13.50 8.05
CA PRO A 97 -12.10 -13.17 9.47
C PRO A 97 -11.93 -11.65 9.66
N PRO A 98 -12.78 -10.99 10.45
CA PRO A 98 -12.71 -9.54 10.59
C PRO A 98 -11.45 -9.12 11.35
N THR A 99 -10.76 -8.10 10.82
CA THR A 99 -9.52 -7.52 11.35
C THR A 99 -9.73 -6.16 12.03
N ASP A 100 -10.94 -5.60 11.92
CA ASP A 100 -11.30 -4.24 12.31
C ASP A 100 -12.00 -4.14 13.67
N ARG A 101 -12.27 -5.27 14.33
CA ARG A 101 -13.05 -5.33 15.57
C ARG A 101 -12.57 -6.43 16.50
N ALA A 102 -12.78 -6.24 17.79
CA ALA A 102 -12.36 -7.18 18.81
C ALA A 102 -13.20 -8.46 18.77
N TRP A 103 -12.51 -9.59 18.88
CA TRP A 103 -13.14 -10.91 18.98
C TRP A 103 -13.62 -11.18 20.41
N HIS A 104 -14.60 -12.07 20.57
CA HIS A 104 -15.01 -12.51 21.90
C HIS A 104 -14.02 -13.54 22.45
N VAL A 105 -13.65 -13.35 23.72
CA VAL A 105 -12.86 -14.33 24.47
C VAL A 105 -13.81 -15.44 24.93
N TYR A 106 -13.69 -16.62 24.34
CA TYR A 106 -14.51 -17.78 24.73
C TYR A 106 -13.95 -18.41 26.03
N LYS A 107 -14.63 -19.44 26.56
CA LYS A 107 -14.32 -20.11 27.84
C LYS A 107 -12.83 -20.43 28.08
N LYS A 108 -12.03 -20.63 27.02
CA LYS A 108 -10.60 -20.97 27.08
C LYS A 108 -9.67 -19.91 26.46
N GLY A 109 -10.19 -18.76 26.03
CA GLY A 109 -9.38 -17.64 25.58
C GLY A 109 -8.80 -16.82 26.74
N VAL A 110 -7.86 -15.94 26.42
CA VAL A 110 -7.27 -14.95 27.33
C VAL A 110 -7.66 -13.55 26.84
N ALA A 111 -7.90 -12.62 27.77
CA ALA A 111 -8.19 -11.23 27.44
C ALA A 111 -6.90 -10.38 27.43
N PRO A 112 -6.78 -9.39 26.53
CA PRO A 112 -7.72 -9.05 25.46
C PRO A 112 -7.71 -10.11 24.35
N ALA A 113 -8.78 -10.13 23.54
CA ALA A 113 -8.84 -11.01 22.38
C ALA A 113 -7.73 -10.67 21.37
N PRO A 114 -7.29 -11.65 20.55
CA PRO A 114 -6.20 -11.44 19.63
C PRO A 114 -6.55 -10.45 18.51
N THR A 115 -5.51 -9.88 17.94
CA THR A 115 -5.53 -9.16 16.67
C THR A 115 -5.25 -10.13 15.53
N ILE A 116 -5.96 -9.94 14.42
CA ILE A 116 -5.80 -10.71 13.19
C ILE A 116 -5.25 -9.80 12.09
N THR A 117 -4.19 -10.27 11.42
CA THR A 117 -3.67 -9.65 10.20
C THR A 117 -3.77 -10.66 9.07
N ILE A 118 -4.33 -10.23 7.93
CA ILE A 118 -4.39 -11.03 6.71
C ILE A 118 -3.21 -10.64 5.82
N HIS A 119 -2.50 -11.65 5.32
CA HIS A 119 -1.39 -11.50 4.40
C HIS A 119 -1.70 -12.17 3.05
N HIS A 120 -1.43 -11.47 1.96
CA HIS A 120 -1.62 -11.90 0.57
C HIS A 120 -0.42 -12.68 0.00
N CYS A 121 0.68 -12.72 0.74
CA CYS A 121 1.85 -13.55 0.46
C CYS A 121 2.42 -14.11 1.77
N ASP A 122 3.18 -15.21 1.68
CA ASP A 122 3.72 -15.87 2.88
C ASP A 122 4.67 -14.92 3.65
N PRO A 123 4.36 -14.54 4.91
CA PRO A 123 5.19 -13.63 5.68
C PRO A 123 6.56 -14.21 6.04
N ARG A 124 6.76 -15.53 5.86
CA ARG A 124 8.07 -16.20 6.09
C ARG A 124 9.01 -16.08 4.89
N GLN A 125 8.50 -15.72 3.71
CA GLN A 125 9.28 -15.57 2.49
C GLN A 125 9.59 -14.09 2.23
N PRO A 126 10.64 -13.78 1.43
CA PRO A 126 10.86 -12.41 0.95
C PRO A 126 9.59 -11.83 0.31
N CYS A 127 9.38 -10.53 0.48
CA CYS A 127 8.26 -9.85 -0.18
C CYS A 127 8.43 -9.95 -1.70
N PRO A 128 7.36 -10.14 -2.49
CA PRO A 128 7.44 -10.07 -3.95
C PRO A 128 8.11 -8.77 -4.42
N GLU A 129 8.89 -8.84 -5.49
CA GLU A 129 9.53 -7.65 -6.06
C GLU A 129 8.48 -6.67 -6.57
N PRO A 130 8.49 -5.39 -6.14
CA PRO A 130 7.48 -4.42 -6.53
C PRO A 130 7.73 -3.82 -7.92
N ASN A 131 6.65 -3.50 -8.64
CA ASN A 131 6.72 -2.62 -9.81
C ASN A 131 6.76 -1.17 -9.33
N VAL A 132 7.89 -0.49 -9.52
CA VAL A 132 8.10 0.87 -9.01
C VAL A 132 8.27 1.85 -10.16
N VAL A 133 7.60 3.00 -10.05
CA VAL A 133 7.80 4.15 -10.92
C VAL A 133 8.06 5.38 -10.05
N PHE A 134 9.19 6.04 -10.31
CA PHE A 134 9.54 7.31 -9.68
C PHE A 134 8.81 8.46 -10.37
N VAL A 135 8.26 9.39 -9.60
CA VAL A 135 7.56 10.56 -10.14
C VAL A 135 8.25 11.83 -9.65
N LEU A 136 8.89 12.55 -10.58
CA LEU A 136 9.63 13.78 -10.31
C LEU A 136 9.11 14.94 -11.15
N GLY A 137 9.49 16.16 -10.77
CA GLY A 137 8.95 17.39 -11.34
C GLY A 137 8.99 18.54 -10.34
N GLY A 138 8.96 19.76 -10.86
CA GLY A 138 8.99 20.97 -10.03
C GLY A 138 7.83 21.07 -9.02
N PRO A 139 7.97 21.92 -7.98
CA PRO A 139 6.86 22.23 -7.09
C PRO A 139 5.70 22.84 -7.88
N GLY A 140 4.52 22.22 -7.82
CA GLY A 140 3.33 22.67 -8.59
C GLY A 140 3.13 21.98 -9.94
N ALA A 141 4.02 21.07 -10.35
CA ALA A 141 3.93 20.37 -11.65
C ALA A 141 2.77 19.38 -11.76
N GLY A 142 2.00 19.12 -10.69
CA GLY A 142 0.83 18.23 -10.74
C GLY A 142 1.09 16.76 -10.40
N LYS A 143 2.31 16.40 -9.95
CA LYS A 143 2.69 15.02 -9.55
C LYS A 143 1.64 14.32 -8.69
N GLY A 144 1.38 14.85 -7.49
CA GLY A 144 0.43 14.24 -6.56
C GLY A 144 -0.98 14.11 -7.13
N THR A 145 -1.42 15.03 -8.00
CA THR A 145 -2.73 14.92 -8.67
C THR A 145 -2.76 13.72 -9.62
N MET A 146 -1.70 13.50 -10.41
CA MET A 146 -1.62 12.36 -11.33
C MET A 146 -1.39 11.04 -10.59
N CYS A 147 -0.60 11.03 -9.52
CA CYS A 147 -0.45 9.83 -8.69
C CYS A 147 -1.76 9.44 -8.01
N GLU A 148 -2.51 10.41 -7.47
CA GLU A 148 -3.82 10.16 -6.85
C GLU A 148 -4.85 9.68 -7.89
N LEU A 149 -4.79 10.21 -9.12
CA LEU A 149 -5.60 9.70 -10.23
C LEU A 149 -5.26 8.26 -10.58
N ALA A 150 -3.97 7.93 -10.71
CA ALA A 150 -3.52 6.58 -10.98
C ALA A 150 -3.88 5.59 -9.84
N GLU A 151 -3.85 6.04 -8.58
CA GLU A 151 -4.33 5.23 -7.47
C GLU A 151 -5.84 4.99 -7.53
N ALA A 152 -6.62 6.06 -7.74
CA ALA A 152 -8.07 5.98 -7.79
C ALA A 152 -8.59 5.19 -9.00
N GLN A 153 -7.89 5.23 -10.14
CA GLN A 153 -8.35 4.66 -11.41
C GLN A 153 -7.58 3.43 -11.88
N LEU A 154 -6.27 3.35 -11.67
CA LEU A 154 -5.42 2.32 -12.28
C LEU A 154 -4.96 1.24 -11.27
N GLY A 155 -5.30 1.37 -9.99
CA GLY A 155 -4.94 0.40 -8.96
C GLY A 155 -3.48 0.47 -8.51
N TRP A 156 -2.75 1.51 -8.92
CA TRP A 156 -1.42 1.82 -8.40
C TRP A 156 -1.52 2.31 -6.95
N THR A 157 -0.43 2.23 -6.20
CA THR A 157 -0.37 2.78 -4.84
C THR A 157 0.49 4.04 -4.84
N HIS A 158 -0.07 5.15 -4.39
CA HIS A 158 0.65 6.42 -4.31
C HIS A 158 1.38 6.54 -2.97
N LEU A 159 2.70 6.67 -3.03
CA LEU A 159 3.54 6.94 -1.87
C LEU A 159 4.28 8.26 -2.04
N SER A 160 3.92 9.27 -1.25
CA SER A 160 4.68 10.52 -1.18
C SER A 160 5.71 10.45 -0.08
N THR A 161 6.97 10.76 -0.39
CA THR A 161 8.02 10.91 0.64
C THR A 161 7.67 11.96 1.70
N GLY A 162 6.96 13.02 1.29
CA GLY A 162 6.52 14.04 2.22
C GLY A 162 5.43 13.55 3.18
N ASP A 163 4.49 12.72 2.70
CA ASP A 163 3.42 12.17 3.54
C ASP A 163 3.96 11.08 4.48
N ILE A 164 4.86 10.22 3.99
CA ILE A 164 5.49 9.17 4.82
C ILE A 164 6.24 9.80 6.01
N LEU A 165 7.03 10.85 5.78
CA LEU A 165 7.76 11.53 6.85
C LEU A 165 6.81 12.21 7.85
N ARG A 166 5.71 12.81 7.37
CA ARG A 166 4.69 13.42 8.25
C ARG A 166 3.96 12.36 9.08
N ALA A 167 3.55 11.25 8.47
CA ALA A 167 2.89 10.16 9.17
C ALA A 167 3.80 9.55 10.25
N GLU A 168 5.10 9.41 9.99
CA GLU A 168 6.06 8.92 10.99
C GLU A 168 6.19 9.92 12.17
N LEU A 169 6.23 11.22 11.88
CA LEU A 169 6.22 12.26 12.92
C LEU A 169 4.95 12.23 13.79
N GLU A 170 3.78 12.05 13.16
CA GLU A 170 2.49 11.96 13.85
C GLU A 170 2.36 10.69 14.69
N HIS A 171 2.94 9.57 14.23
CA HIS A 171 2.99 8.32 14.99
C HIS A 171 3.84 8.42 16.26
N GLY A 172 4.89 9.25 16.22
CA GLY A 172 5.80 9.46 17.35
C GLY A 172 6.83 8.34 17.54
N GLY A 173 7.59 8.42 18.62
CA GLY A 173 8.63 7.45 18.97
C GLY A 173 10.06 7.87 18.56
N PRO A 174 11.07 7.00 18.76
CA PRO A 174 12.48 7.39 18.61
C PRO A 174 12.88 7.85 17.20
N LEU A 175 12.27 7.23 16.17
CA LEU A 175 12.52 7.63 14.78
C LEU A 175 11.88 8.99 14.47
N ALA A 176 10.69 9.26 15.00
CA ALA A 176 10.03 10.56 14.87
C ALA A 176 10.87 11.69 15.49
N GLU A 177 11.43 11.48 16.70
CA GLU A 177 12.33 12.45 17.34
C GLU A 177 13.57 12.74 16.49
N THR A 178 14.13 11.69 15.87
CA THR A 178 15.27 11.81 14.96
C THR A 178 14.89 12.62 13.72
N ILE A 179 13.76 12.31 13.08
CA ILE A 179 13.25 13.00 11.89
C ILE A 179 12.94 14.47 12.20
N ASP A 180 12.30 14.76 13.34
CA ASP A 180 11.95 16.11 13.77
C ASP A 180 13.20 16.99 13.95
N GLY A 181 14.26 16.41 14.52
CA GLY A 181 15.57 17.04 14.67
C GLY A 181 16.21 17.51 13.34
N PHE A 182 15.82 16.92 12.20
CA PHE A 182 16.23 17.39 10.87
C PHE A 182 15.22 18.37 10.25
N ILE A 183 13.92 18.09 10.36
CA ILE A 183 12.89 18.88 9.70
C ILE A 183 12.71 20.27 10.33
N THR A 184 12.66 20.36 11.66
CA THR A 184 12.49 21.62 12.38
C THR A 184 13.56 22.68 12.05
N PRO A 185 14.87 22.35 11.97
CA PRO A 185 15.89 23.31 11.53
C PRO A 185 15.93 23.54 10.01
N GLY A 186 15.07 22.88 9.23
CA GLY A 186 15.03 22.99 7.76
C GLY A 186 16.09 22.17 7.03
N ASN A 187 16.69 21.17 7.71
CA ASN A 187 17.61 20.23 7.09
C ASN A 187 16.84 19.11 6.37
N LEU A 188 17.50 18.45 5.41
CA LEU A 188 16.96 17.26 4.78
C LEU A 188 17.16 16.05 5.71
N VAL A 189 16.12 15.23 5.82
CA VAL A 189 16.20 13.93 6.51
C VAL A 189 17.22 13.05 5.76
N PRO A 190 18.10 12.31 6.47
CA PRO A 190 19.03 11.38 5.86
C PRO A 190 18.36 10.43 4.85
N ASP A 191 19.05 10.21 3.72
CA ASP A 191 18.50 9.51 2.56
C ASP A 191 18.16 8.04 2.88
N ASP A 192 18.93 7.39 3.75
CA ASP A 192 18.74 6.00 4.21
C ASP A 192 17.45 5.81 5.02
N ILE A 193 17.10 6.79 5.88
CA ILE A 193 15.85 6.77 6.63
C ILE A 193 14.65 6.81 5.68
N VAL A 194 14.68 7.73 4.70
CA VAL A 194 13.58 7.89 3.73
C VAL A 194 13.34 6.60 2.93
N VAL A 195 14.42 5.98 2.43
CA VAL A 195 14.34 4.75 1.63
C VAL A 195 13.87 3.57 2.48
N THR A 196 14.33 3.46 3.73
CA THR A 196 13.90 2.41 4.65
C THR A 196 12.40 2.51 4.96
N LEU A 197 11.89 3.73 5.19
CA LEU A 197 10.46 3.97 5.39
C LEU A 197 9.64 3.63 4.15
N LEU A 198 10.12 4.01 2.96
CA LEU A 198 9.49 3.64 1.68
C LEU A 198 9.41 2.12 1.51
N LYS A 199 10.52 1.39 1.74
CA LYS A 199 10.55 -0.06 1.65
C LYS A 199 9.56 -0.70 2.63
N LYS A 200 9.54 -0.26 3.90
CA LYS A 200 8.61 -0.75 4.91
C LYS A 200 7.16 -0.51 4.51
N ALA A 201 6.84 0.66 3.98
CA ALA A 201 5.49 1.00 3.50
C ALA A 201 5.08 0.09 2.34
N MET A 202 5.94 -0.08 1.33
CA MET A 202 5.68 -0.98 0.20
C MET A 202 5.49 -2.43 0.65
N ASP A 203 6.40 -2.96 1.48
CA ASP A 203 6.31 -4.32 2.01
C ASP A 203 5.00 -4.54 2.77
N THR A 204 4.59 -3.57 3.59
CA THR A 204 3.34 -3.64 4.37
C THR A 204 2.12 -3.67 3.47
N ILE A 205 2.10 -2.83 2.43
CA ILE A 205 0.98 -2.74 1.49
C ILE A 205 0.90 -4.00 0.62
N THR A 206 2.03 -4.48 0.08
CA THR A 206 2.06 -5.72 -0.70
C THR A 206 1.57 -6.89 0.15
N ARG A 207 2.00 -6.98 1.40
CA ARG A 207 1.57 -8.05 2.30
C ARG A 207 0.10 -7.95 2.66
N THR A 208 -0.41 -6.79 3.04
CA THR A 208 -1.77 -6.69 3.60
C THR A 208 -2.87 -6.46 2.55
N THR A 209 -2.52 -6.07 1.34
CA THR A 209 -3.50 -5.76 0.27
C THR A 209 -3.26 -6.54 -1.03
N GLY A 210 -2.10 -7.16 -1.19
CA GLY A 210 -1.68 -7.79 -2.43
C GLY A 210 -1.30 -6.81 -3.55
N ARG A 211 -1.41 -5.49 -3.33
CA ARG A 211 -1.00 -4.48 -4.31
C ARG A 211 0.51 -4.41 -4.41
N ASN A 212 1.02 -4.48 -5.63
CA ASN A 212 2.47 -4.54 -5.88
C ASN A 212 2.99 -3.50 -6.88
N ASN A 213 2.15 -2.52 -7.23
CA ASN A 213 2.47 -1.43 -8.16
C ASN A 213 2.52 -0.11 -7.39
N PHE A 214 3.64 0.62 -7.45
CA PHE A 214 3.91 1.80 -6.64
C PHE A 214 4.39 3.00 -7.43
N LEU A 215 3.80 4.16 -7.14
CA LEU A 215 4.23 5.48 -7.62
C LEU A 215 4.89 6.23 -6.46
N LEU A 216 6.20 6.48 -6.55
CA LEU A 216 6.93 7.21 -5.52
C LEU A 216 6.99 8.70 -5.89
N ASP A 217 6.09 9.49 -5.33
CA ASP A 217 5.97 10.92 -5.60
C ASP A 217 7.05 11.73 -4.85
N GLY A 218 7.86 12.42 -5.64
CA GLY A 218 8.93 13.26 -5.14
C GLY A 218 10.11 12.46 -4.60
N PHE A 219 10.39 11.29 -5.19
CA PHE A 219 11.58 10.48 -4.95
C PHE A 219 12.13 9.96 -6.28
N PRO A 220 13.46 9.83 -6.45
CA PRO A 220 14.54 10.36 -5.60
C PRO A 220 14.74 11.88 -5.75
N ARG A 221 15.03 12.63 -4.68
CA ARG A 221 15.25 14.09 -4.74
C ARG A 221 16.70 14.50 -4.95
N SER A 222 17.62 13.57 -4.79
CA SER A 222 19.07 13.76 -4.90
C SER A 222 19.70 12.49 -5.47
N LEU A 223 20.96 12.54 -5.87
CA LEU A 223 21.73 11.33 -6.18
C LEU A 223 21.98 10.48 -4.92
N GLY A 224 22.07 11.10 -3.74
CA GLY A 224 22.19 10.38 -2.46
C GLY A 224 20.97 9.51 -2.15
N ASN A 225 19.75 9.98 -2.48
CA ASN A 225 18.55 9.14 -2.41
C ASN A 225 18.65 7.90 -3.30
N LEU A 226 19.23 8.06 -4.49
CA LEU A 226 19.39 6.95 -5.42
C LEU A 226 20.47 5.97 -4.93
N ASP A 227 21.57 6.46 -4.35
CA ASP A 227 22.57 5.59 -3.74
C ASP A 227 21.97 4.81 -2.56
N ALA A 228 21.23 5.47 -1.68
CA ALA A 228 20.51 4.82 -0.58
C ALA A 228 19.47 3.80 -1.08
N TRP A 229 18.79 4.08 -2.20
CA TRP A 229 17.89 3.12 -2.86
C TRP A 229 18.64 1.83 -3.19
N TYR A 230 19.82 1.92 -3.80
CA TYR A 230 20.60 0.72 -4.13
C TYR A 230 21.13 -0.03 -2.92
N GLU A 231 21.43 0.65 -1.81
CA GLU A 231 21.85 -0.03 -0.57
C GLU A 231 20.69 -0.82 0.07
N VAL A 232 19.46 -0.30 -0.02
CA VAL A 232 18.28 -0.92 0.62
C VAL A 232 17.61 -1.96 -0.26
N PHE A 233 17.51 -1.72 -1.57
CA PHE A 233 16.89 -2.63 -2.55
C PHE A 233 17.90 -3.55 -3.25
N GLY A 234 19.19 -3.29 -3.07
CA GLY A 234 20.27 -4.03 -3.70
C GLY A 234 20.72 -3.41 -5.04
N ARG A 235 22.04 -3.39 -5.26
CA ARG A 235 22.67 -2.85 -6.49
C ARG A 235 22.36 -3.66 -7.76
N HIS A 236 21.84 -4.87 -7.60
CA HIS A 236 21.42 -5.73 -8.71
C HIS A 236 19.96 -5.51 -9.12
N ALA A 237 19.19 -4.76 -8.31
CA ALA A 237 17.82 -4.41 -8.67
C ALA A 237 17.81 -3.55 -9.93
N GLU A 238 16.84 -3.80 -10.80
CA GLU A 238 16.63 -2.98 -11.98
C GLU A 238 16.30 -1.54 -11.57
N LEU A 239 16.90 -0.56 -12.24
CA LEU A 239 16.59 0.84 -12.02
C LEU A 239 15.13 1.12 -12.41
N PRO A 240 14.28 1.59 -11.48
CA PRO A 240 12.89 1.93 -11.78
C PRO A 240 12.78 2.95 -12.93
N ARG A 241 11.65 2.95 -13.64
CA ARG A 241 11.34 4.04 -14.57
C ARG A 241 11.04 5.33 -13.81
N MET A 242 11.26 6.46 -14.47
CA MET A 242 10.92 7.80 -13.98
C MET A 242 9.91 8.46 -14.92
N LEU A 243 8.81 8.95 -14.36
CA LEU A 243 7.98 9.97 -15.00
C LEU A 243 8.45 11.33 -14.53
N TYR A 244 8.95 12.13 -15.46
CA TYR A 244 9.43 13.48 -15.19
C TYR A 244 8.42 14.51 -15.69
N PHE A 245 7.78 15.20 -14.77
CA PHE A 245 6.77 16.21 -15.07
C PHE A 245 7.47 17.55 -15.27
N GLU A 246 7.68 17.91 -16.54
CA GLU A 246 8.21 19.20 -16.93
C GLU A 246 7.06 20.21 -16.98
N CYS A 247 7.32 21.42 -16.46
CA CYS A 247 6.33 22.48 -16.46
C CYS A 247 7.04 23.84 -16.45
N PRO A 248 6.67 24.78 -17.33
CA PRO A 248 7.22 26.12 -17.32
C PRO A 248 7.00 26.83 -15.98
N TYR A 249 8.04 27.51 -15.49
CA TYR A 249 7.98 28.23 -14.20
C TYR A 249 6.77 29.17 -14.04
N PRO A 250 6.35 29.96 -15.07
CA PRO A 250 5.16 30.81 -14.95
C PRO A 250 3.88 30.02 -14.63
N VAL A 251 3.74 28.82 -15.20
CA VAL A 251 2.58 27.94 -14.94
C VAL A 251 2.66 27.36 -13.52
N LEU A 252 3.86 26.98 -13.06
CA LEU A 252 4.08 26.53 -11.69
C LEU A 252 3.70 27.61 -10.67
N GLU A 253 4.10 28.85 -10.93
CA GLU A 253 3.76 30.00 -10.08
C GLU A 253 2.25 30.20 -9.98
N GLU A 254 1.55 30.23 -11.11
CA GLU A 254 0.09 30.35 -11.13
C GLU A 254 -0.59 29.23 -10.33
N ARG A 255 -0.16 27.97 -10.52
CA ARG A 255 -0.72 26.81 -9.82
C ARG A 255 -0.52 26.87 -8.31
N ILE A 256 0.66 27.26 -7.85
CA ILE A 256 0.97 27.37 -6.42
C ILE A 256 0.17 28.50 -5.77
N MET A 257 0.08 29.65 -6.45
CA MET A 257 -0.73 30.77 -5.97
C MET A 257 -2.22 30.44 -5.95
N GLY A 258 -2.70 29.64 -6.90
CA GLY A 258 -4.05 29.06 -6.88
C GLY A 258 -4.26 28.15 -5.66
N ARG A 259 -3.30 27.24 -5.40
CA ARG A 259 -3.36 26.27 -4.31
C ARG A 259 -3.29 26.88 -2.91
N ALA A 260 -2.48 27.92 -2.75
CA ALA A 260 -2.33 28.65 -1.49
C ALA A 260 -3.67 29.13 -0.91
N LYS A 261 -4.68 29.36 -1.76
CA LYS A 261 -6.02 29.82 -1.35
C LYS A 261 -6.79 28.79 -0.53
N TYR A 262 -6.44 27.51 -0.58
CA TYR A 262 -7.23 26.43 0.02
C TYR A 262 -6.43 25.30 0.67
N SER A 263 -5.11 25.21 0.48
CA SER A 263 -4.32 24.08 1.00
C SER A 263 -3.99 24.17 2.49
N GLY A 264 -4.00 25.38 3.06
CA GLY A 264 -3.53 25.62 4.44
C GLY A 264 -2.04 25.33 4.67
N ARG A 265 -1.28 25.06 3.60
CA ARG A 265 0.14 24.72 3.67
C ARG A 265 0.99 25.97 3.90
N SER A 266 1.86 25.93 4.90
CA SER A 266 2.77 27.04 5.23
C SER A 266 3.80 27.33 4.14
N ASP A 267 4.08 26.36 3.25
CA ASP A 267 5.05 26.45 2.16
C ASP A 267 4.47 26.92 0.81
N ASP A 268 3.18 27.21 0.72
CA ASP A 268 2.52 27.68 -0.51
C ASP A 268 2.57 29.22 -0.63
N ASN A 269 3.77 29.76 -0.84
CA ASN A 269 4.01 31.20 -1.09
C ASN A 269 5.16 31.42 -2.10
N LEU A 270 5.25 32.60 -2.72
CA LEU A 270 6.24 32.90 -3.76
C LEU A 270 7.70 32.71 -3.33
N LYS A 271 8.03 33.07 -2.08
CA LYS A 271 9.39 32.93 -1.56
C LYS A 271 9.77 31.45 -1.45
N SER A 272 8.89 30.65 -0.85
CA SER A 272 9.07 29.20 -0.73
C SER A 272 9.07 28.50 -2.08
N LEU A 273 8.22 28.93 -3.02
CA LEU A 273 8.21 28.41 -4.39
C LEU A 273 9.58 28.59 -5.06
N LYS A 274 10.09 29.82 -5.07
CA LYS A 274 11.37 30.13 -5.69
C LYS A 274 12.50 29.30 -5.09
N GLN A 275 12.58 29.26 -3.75
CA GLN A 275 13.60 28.46 -3.05
C GLN A 275 13.51 26.97 -3.43
N ARG A 276 12.30 26.40 -3.44
CA ARG A 276 12.10 24.98 -3.80
C ARG A 276 12.41 24.71 -5.26
N PHE A 277 12.12 25.64 -6.16
CA PHE A 277 12.44 25.52 -7.57
C PHE A 277 13.97 25.60 -7.80
N ASP A 278 14.66 26.51 -7.12
CA ASP A 278 16.12 26.62 -7.17
C ASP A 278 16.78 25.35 -6.59
N THR A 279 16.30 24.83 -5.46
CA THR A 279 16.76 23.55 -4.90
C THR A 279 16.49 22.39 -5.85
N PHE A 280 15.31 22.33 -6.46
CA PHE A 280 14.97 21.32 -7.45
C PHE A 280 15.95 21.32 -8.62
N LYS A 281 16.30 22.51 -9.14
CA LYS A 281 17.30 22.65 -10.20
C LYS A 281 18.70 22.23 -9.78
N ALA A 282 19.13 22.62 -8.58
CA ALA A 282 20.49 22.38 -8.13
C ALA A 282 20.72 20.92 -7.72
N VAL A 283 19.72 20.26 -7.11
CA VAL A 283 19.90 18.97 -6.44
C VAL A 283 19.17 17.83 -7.14
N THR A 284 17.97 18.08 -7.68
CA THR A 284 17.11 17.02 -8.24
C THR A 284 17.27 16.85 -9.75
N LEU A 285 17.45 17.93 -10.52
CA LEU A 285 17.66 17.83 -11.97
C LEU A 285 18.87 16.98 -12.38
N PRO A 286 20.01 16.97 -11.66
CA PRO A 286 21.10 16.04 -11.97
C PRO A 286 20.64 14.56 -11.98
N THR A 287 19.73 14.19 -11.07
CA THR A 287 19.14 12.84 -11.05
C THR A 287 18.24 12.62 -12.27
N VAL A 288 17.44 13.61 -12.68
CA VAL A 288 16.63 13.51 -13.91
C VAL A 288 17.52 13.31 -15.13
N SER A 289 18.61 14.07 -15.26
CA SER A 289 19.58 13.94 -16.34
C SER A 289 20.20 12.55 -16.42
N LEU A 290 20.55 11.95 -15.27
CA LEU A 290 21.04 10.58 -15.19
C LEU A 290 20.03 9.57 -15.74
N PHE A 291 18.75 9.71 -15.39
CA PHE A 291 17.70 8.80 -15.88
C PHE A 291 17.45 8.97 -17.38
N LYS A 292 17.51 10.21 -17.90
CA LYS A 292 17.44 10.48 -19.34
C LYS A 292 18.59 9.82 -20.10
N GLU A 293 19.82 9.96 -19.61
CA GLU A 293 21.00 9.31 -20.21
C GLU A 293 20.87 7.79 -20.23
N LYS A 294 20.28 7.21 -19.17
CA LYS A 294 20.03 5.77 -19.06
C LYS A 294 18.81 5.28 -19.85
N GLY A 295 18.06 6.15 -20.53
CA GLY A 295 16.83 5.78 -21.23
C GLY A 295 15.73 5.25 -20.28
N ARG A 296 15.70 5.76 -19.04
CA ARG A 296 14.74 5.38 -17.98
C ARG A 296 13.85 6.54 -17.54
N CYS A 297 13.81 7.62 -18.32
CA CYS A 297 13.04 8.82 -18.03
C CYS A 297 12.05 9.09 -19.16
N GLU A 298 10.76 9.07 -18.83
CA GLU A 298 9.68 9.55 -19.68
C GLU A 298 9.37 10.99 -19.25
N GLU A 299 9.59 11.95 -20.15
CA GLU A 299 9.28 13.36 -19.89
C GLU A 299 7.87 13.67 -20.34
N ILE A 300 7.05 14.19 -19.43
CA ILE A 300 5.65 14.54 -19.64
C ILE A 300 5.51 16.06 -19.53
N ASP A 301 5.04 16.73 -20.58
CA ASP A 301 4.68 18.14 -20.51
C ASP A 301 3.38 18.29 -19.73
N THR A 302 3.48 18.93 -18.57
CA THR A 302 2.33 19.16 -17.70
C THR A 302 1.73 20.56 -17.85
N SER A 303 2.11 21.33 -18.87
CA SER A 303 1.50 22.62 -19.20
C SER A 303 0.04 22.55 -19.71
N PRO A 304 -0.42 21.48 -20.38
CA PRO A 304 -1.81 21.34 -20.82
C PRO A 304 -2.83 21.12 -19.68
N ASP A 305 -4.08 20.83 -20.06
CA ASP A 305 -5.14 20.45 -19.13
C ASP A 305 -4.89 19.07 -18.49
N ARG A 306 -5.61 18.79 -17.40
CA ARG A 306 -5.37 17.58 -16.60
C ARG A 306 -5.76 16.30 -17.32
N GLU A 307 -6.73 16.33 -18.22
CA GLU A 307 -7.18 15.14 -18.96
C GLU A 307 -6.10 14.73 -19.96
N THR A 308 -5.53 15.69 -20.69
CA THR A 308 -4.41 15.46 -21.61
C THR A 308 -3.20 14.85 -20.87
N VAL A 309 -2.79 15.44 -19.75
CA VAL A 309 -1.65 14.93 -18.96
C VAL A 309 -1.95 13.53 -18.38
N TYR A 310 -3.19 13.30 -17.94
CA TYR A 310 -3.59 12.00 -17.39
C TYR A 310 -3.55 10.90 -18.44
N ALA A 311 -3.98 11.18 -19.68
CA ALA A 311 -3.92 10.20 -20.77
C ALA A 311 -2.48 9.72 -21.05
N GLU A 312 -1.50 10.63 -21.03
CA GLU A 312 -0.08 10.30 -21.19
C GLU A 312 0.46 9.46 -20.00
N VAL A 313 0.06 9.80 -18.77
CA VAL A 313 0.39 8.99 -17.59
C VAL A 313 -0.19 7.58 -17.70
N VAL A 314 -1.43 7.42 -18.16
CA VAL A 314 -2.06 6.10 -18.37
C VAL A 314 -1.25 5.28 -19.36
N GLU A 315 -0.80 5.86 -20.47
CA GLU A 315 0.02 5.19 -21.48
C GLU A 315 1.31 4.63 -20.88
N HIS A 316 2.04 5.43 -20.11
CA HIS A 316 3.31 5.00 -19.50
C HIS A 316 3.15 3.99 -18.35
N LEU A 317 1.96 3.87 -17.76
CA LEU A 317 1.65 2.90 -16.71
C LEU A 317 0.96 1.63 -17.24
N ALA A 318 0.63 1.57 -18.53
CA ALA A 318 -0.18 0.50 -19.11
C ALA A 318 0.42 -0.90 -18.92
N GLU A 319 1.75 -1.04 -18.99
CA GLU A 319 2.44 -2.34 -18.89
C GLU A 319 2.08 -3.15 -17.63
N HIS A 320 1.88 -2.47 -16.50
CA HIS A 320 1.57 -3.11 -15.21
C HIS A 320 0.14 -2.81 -14.73
N THR A 321 -0.69 -2.21 -15.59
CA THR A 321 -2.07 -1.86 -15.25
C THR A 321 -3.01 -2.89 -15.87
N GLU A 322 -3.89 -3.47 -15.05
CA GLU A 322 -4.93 -4.38 -15.54
C GLU A 322 -5.83 -3.66 -16.56
N PRO A 323 -6.06 -4.21 -17.76
CA PRO A 323 -6.87 -3.56 -18.80
C PRO A 323 -8.28 -3.18 -18.31
N THR A 324 -8.86 -4.00 -17.43
CA THR A 324 -10.18 -3.73 -16.84
C THR A 324 -10.21 -2.48 -15.95
N LEU A 325 -9.08 -2.11 -15.35
CA LEU A 325 -8.93 -0.87 -14.58
C LEU A 325 -8.66 0.33 -15.49
N ALA A 326 -7.92 0.14 -16.58
CA ALA A 326 -7.66 1.21 -17.54
C ALA A 326 -8.92 1.62 -18.32
N ASP A 327 -9.79 0.66 -18.66
CA ASP A 327 -10.99 0.90 -19.48
C ASP A 327 -12.24 1.31 -18.67
N ARG A 328 -12.15 1.36 -17.34
CA ARG A 328 -13.33 1.66 -16.52
C ARG A 328 -13.73 3.14 -16.61
N PRO A 329 -15.03 3.46 -16.51
CA PRO A 329 -15.48 4.84 -16.42
C PRO A 329 -14.84 5.55 -15.22
N LEU A 330 -14.57 6.86 -15.38
CA LEU A 330 -14.04 7.69 -14.31
C LEU A 330 -14.96 7.62 -13.08
N GLY A 331 -14.36 7.30 -11.94
CA GLY A 331 -15.02 7.39 -10.64
C GLY A 331 -15.10 8.84 -10.17
N GLU A 332 -15.98 9.12 -9.20
CA GLU A 332 -16.24 10.48 -8.71
C GLU A 332 -14.96 11.23 -8.29
N ARG A 333 -14.05 10.52 -7.59
CA ARG A 333 -12.77 11.10 -7.17
C ARG A 333 -11.89 11.51 -8.35
N ALA A 334 -11.88 10.73 -9.42
CA ALA A 334 -11.10 11.07 -10.60
C ALA A 334 -11.71 12.23 -11.37
N GLU A 335 -13.04 12.30 -11.49
CA GLU A 335 -13.73 13.45 -12.06
C GLU A 335 -13.42 14.74 -11.27
N GLU A 336 -13.36 14.68 -9.94
CA GLU A 336 -12.95 15.84 -9.11
C GLU A 336 -11.50 16.24 -9.36
N LEU A 337 -10.58 15.26 -9.43
CA LEU A 337 -9.16 15.51 -9.65
C LEU A 337 -8.89 16.07 -11.04
N LEU A 338 -9.63 15.65 -12.05
CA LEU A 338 -9.59 16.19 -13.41
C LEU A 338 -10.29 17.56 -13.51
N GLY A 339 -11.10 17.94 -12.52
CA GLY A 339 -11.87 19.19 -12.54
C GLY A 339 -13.17 19.12 -13.33
N LEU A 340 -13.59 17.92 -13.73
CA LEU A 340 -14.87 17.63 -14.40
C LEU A 340 -16.06 17.71 -13.44
N ARG A 341 -15.81 17.48 -12.15
CA ARG A 341 -16.79 17.59 -11.07
C ARG A 341 -16.33 18.62 -10.02
N LYS A 342 -17.28 19.40 -9.48
CA LYS A 342 -17.00 20.27 -8.32
C LYS A 342 -16.82 19.42 -7.07
N ARG A 343 -15.72 19.62 -6.33
CA ARG A 343 -15.52 19.00 -5.01
C ARG A 343 -16.72 19.28 -4.10
N THR A 344 -17.40 18.23 -3.69
CA THR A 344 -18.40 18.32 -2.62
C THR A 344 -17.65 18.57 -1.31
N ARG A 345 -18.00 19.65 -0.60
CA ARG A 345 -17.37 20.02 0.67
C ARG A 345 -17.77 19.10 1.80
#